data_AF-A0A2T7U548-F1
#
_entry.id   AF-A0A2T7U548-F1
#
_cell.length_a   1.000
_cell.length_b   1.000
_cell.length_c   1.000
_cell.angle_alpha   90.00
_cell.angle_beta   90.00
_cell.angle_gamma   90.00
#
_symmetry.space_group_name_H-M   'P 1'
#
loop_
_entity.id
_entity.type
_entity.pdbx_description
1 polymer ?
#
loop_
_entity_poly.entity_id
_entity_poly.type
_entity_poly.pdbx_seq_one_letter_code
_entity_poly.pdbx_strand_id
1 'polypeptide(L)'
;MKEIENTLACEYQHECLSDNRVGSVIDNRVIANPMSGNEIRQRREALGLTQEQLAQRAGTNQQTLHRIETGETKHSRAIPRILKALEDAGSPTPPAVQVANDPEIFARATGIGGDVPVYAAAEGGPGEMVVEKSPIDYAPRPEPLQGVKDGYLVYISGESMSPEYRPGQRAIVHPKLPPTPDETHIFYTNNPADDRATIKHLVRVTPEAWHVEQWNPPKKFTLDRSEWPVAHRVVGKYARR
;
A
#
# COMPACT_ATOMS: atom_id res chain seq x y z
N MET A 1 -21.50 72.53 -6.17
CA MET A 1 -21.80 71.11 -6.46
C MET A 1 -20.46 70.40 -6.53
N LYS A 2 -20.22 69.50 -5.58
CA LYS A 2 -18.94 68.90 -5.13
C LYS A 2 -18.23 68.08 -6.23
N GLU A 3 -16.94 68.29 -6.53
CA GLU A 3 -15.71 67.69 -5.91
C GLU A 3 -15.66 66.15 -6.04
N ILE A 4 -14.79 65.56 -6.88
CA ILE A 4 -13.33 65.24 -6.72
C ILE A 4 -13.07 63.93 -5.93
N GLU A 5 -12.42 62.99 -6.64
CA GLU A 5 -11.47 61.92 -6.24
C GLU A 5 -11.81 60.75 -5.29
N ASN A 6 -11.02 59.68 -5.53
CA ASN A 6 -10.49 58.69 -4.58
C ASN A 6 -11.42 57.48 -4.27
N THR A 7 -10.99 56.21 -4.17
CA THR A 7 -9.69 55.57 -3.96
C THR A 7 -9.79 54.05 -4.29
N LEU A 8 -8.64 53.48 -4.66
CA LEU A 8 -8.16 52.08 -4.73
C LEU A 8 -8.92 50.88 -4.08
N ALA A 9 -8.76 49.74 -4.78
CA ALA A 9 -8.32 48.40 -4.34
C ALA A 9 -9.21 47.42 -3.53
N CYS A 10 -9.31 46.20 -4.10
CA CYS A 10 -9.08 44.85 -3.54
C CYS A 10 -9.57 44.50 -2.12
N GLU A 11 -10.52 43.55 -2.01
CA GLU A 11 -10.73 42.61 -0.90
C GLU A 11 -11.69 41.51 -1.42
N TYR A 12 -11.31 40.23 -1.59
CA TYR A 12 -11.21 39.12 -0.62
C TYR A 12 -12.52 38.73 0.12
N GLN A 13 -13.04 37.55 -0.29
CA GLN A 13 -13.66 36.48 0.52
C GLN A 13 -15.18 36.43 0.92
N HIS A 14 -15.72 35.22 0.66
CA HIS A 14 -16.71 34.41 1.40
C HIS A 14 -18.24 34.68 1.32
N GLU A 15 -18.94 33.60 0.94
CA GLU A 15 -20.04 32.93 1.66
C GLU A 15 -21.39 32.68 0.96
N CYS A 16 -21.91 31.47 1.27
CA CYS A 16 -23.29 30.98 1.24
C CYS A 16 -23.90 30.44 -0.07
N LEU A 17 -23.56 29.17 -0.35
CA LEU A 17 -24.46 28.21 -0.99
C LEU A 17 -25.71 28.01 -0.12
N SER A 18 -26.88 28.31 -0.67
CA SER A 18 -28.19 28.05 -0.06
C SER A 18 -28.59 26.58 -0.23
N ASP A 19 -28.47 25.82 0.86
CA ASP A 19 -29.03 24.48 1.02
C ASP A 19 -30.56 24.61 1.20
N ASN A 20 -31.34 24.26 0.18
CA ASN A 20 -32.81 24.20 0.27
C ASN A 20 -33.28 22.76 0.06
N ARG A 21 -33.05 21.91 1.07
CA ARG A 21 -33.62 20.57 1.16
C ARG A 21 -34.93 20.62 1.96
N VAL A 22 -36.04 20.78 1.25
CA VAL A 22 -37.38 20.57 1.82
C VAL A 22 -37.61 19.06 1.91
N GLY A 23 -37.41 18.49 3.09
CA GLY A 23 -37.77 17.10 3.40
C GLY A 23 -39.27 16.99 3.71
N SER A 24 -39.98 16.09 3.03
CA SER A 24 -41.33 15.69 3.44
C SER A 24 -41.25 14.60 4.51
N VAL A 25 -41.87 14.83 5.67
CA VAL A 25 -41.90 13.89 6.79
C VAL A 25 -42.98 12.84 6.56
N ILE A 26 -42.57 11.58 6.41
CA ILE A 26 -43.40 10.39 6.62
C ILE A 26 -42.51 9.30 7.24
N ASP A 27 -42.87 8.88 8.45
CA ASP A 27 -42.31 7.77 9.25
C ASP A 27 -40.80 7.72 9.45
N ASN A 28 -40.33 8.45 10.47
CA ASN A 28 -39.11 8.35 11.31
C ASN A 28 -37.93 7.42 10.90
N ARG A 29 -37.64 7.29 9.62
CA ARG A 29 -36.44 6.71 9.02
C ARG A 29 -35.93 7.73 8.02
N VAL A 30 -34.70 8.20 8.23
CA VAL A 30 -33.93 8.87 7.17
C VAL A 30 -33.61 7.78 6.14
N ILE A 31 -34.53 7.52 5.21
CA ILE A 31 -34.22 6.75 4.01
C ILE A 31 -33.46 7.73 3.13
N ALA A 32 -32.14 7.54 3.04
CA ALA A 32 -31.33 8.23 2.04
C ALA A 32 -32.03 8.06 0.68
N ASN A 33 -32.49 9.16 0.11
CA ASN A 33 -33.19 9.15 -1.17
C ASN A 33 -32.28 8.42 -2.18
N PRO A 34 -32.74 7.34 -2.84
CA PRO A 34 -31.86 6.57 -3.72
C PRO A 34 -31.37 7.49 -4.84
N MET A 35 -30.05 7.63 -4.98
CA MET A 35 -29.46 8.46 -6.04
C MET A 35 -30.10 8.09 -7.39
N SER A 36 -30.58 9.11 -8.08
CA SER A 36 -31.15 9.00 -9.41
C SER A 36 -30.09 8.53 -10.42
N GLY A 37 -30.54 7.92 -11.52
CA GLY A 37 -29.64 7.48 -12.59
C GLY A 37 -28.73 8.60 -13.13
N ASN A 38 -29.22 9.84 -13.14
CA ASN A 38 -28.45 11.00 -13.57
C ASN A 38 -27.35 11.37 -12.56
N GLU A 39 -27.63 11.28 -11.25
CA GLU A 39 -26.62 11.51 -10.21
C GLU A 39 -25.52 10.43 -10.25
N ILE A 40 -25.89 9.17 -10.53
CA ILE A 40 -24.92 8.08 -10.75
C ILE A 40 -24.01 8.40 -11.94
N ARG A 41 -24.57 8.88 -13.06
CA ARG A 41 -23.82 9.31 -14.24
C ARG A 41 -22.85 10.43 -13.93
N GLN A 42 -23.33 11.50 -13.30
CA GLN A 42 -22.51 12.67 -12.96
C GLN A 42 -21.35 12.29 -12.04
N ARG A 43 -21.60 11.46 -11.02
CA ARG A 43 -20.56 11.02 -10.08
C ARG A 43 -19.55 10.09 -10.75
N ARG A 44 -20.00 9.22 -11.65
CA ARG A 44 -19.13 8.38 -12.47
C ARG A 44 -18.19 9.23 -13.34
N GLU A 45 -18.73 10.24 -14.01
CA GLU A 45 -17.98 11.14 -14.89
C GLU A 45 -16.99 12.01 -14.12
N ALA A 46 -17.38 12.51 -12.95
CA ALA A 46 -16.49 13.25 -12.04
C ALA A 46 -15.30 12.41 -11.55
N LEU A 47 -15.46 11.08 -11.46
CA LEU A 47 -14.41 10.13 -11.11
C LEU A 47 -13.61 9.63 -12.33
N GLY A 48 -13.88 10.15 -13.53
CA GLY A 48 -13.20 9.74 -14.76
C GLY A 48 -13.49 8.30 -15.19
N LEU A 49 -14.58 7.69 -14.71
CA LEU A 49 -14.94 6.31 -15.01
C LEU A 49 -15.82 6.22 -16.26
N THR A 50 -15.53 5.25 -17.13
CA THR A 50 -16.45 4.83 -18.19
C THR A 50 -17.59 3.99 -17.61
N GLN A 51 -18.71 3.89 -18.33
CA GLN A 51 -19.83 3.03 -17.94
C GLN A 51 -19.39 1.56 -17.76
N GLU A 52 -18.50 1.07 -18.62
CA GLU A 52 -17.99 -0.29 -18.53
C GLU A 52 -17.14 -0.51 -17.28
N GLN A 53 -16.26 0.42 -16.94
CA GLN A 53 -15.42 0.34 -15.74
C GLN A 53 -16.24 0.36 -14.45
N LEU A 54 -17.27 1.21 -14.36
CA LEU A 54 -18.16 1.23 -13.18
C LEU A 54 -19.00 -0.05 -13.10
N ALA A 55 -19.52 -0.53 -14.23
CA ALA A 55 -20.28 -1.77 -14.28
C ALA A 55 -19.45 -2.98 -13.85
N GLN A 56 -18.20 -3.07 -14.31
CA GLN A 56 -17.27 -4.13 -13.94
C GLN A 56 -16.96 -4.10 -12.43
N ARG A 57 -16.67 -2.92 -11.87
CA ARG A 57 -16.44 -2.74 -10.41
C ARG A 57 -17.65 -3.14 -9.58
N ALA A 58 -18.86 -2.91 -10.07
CA ALA A 58 -20.11 -3.29 -9.41
C ALA A 58 -20.54 -4.76 -9.65
N GLY A 59 -19.77 -5.54 -10.43
CA GLY A 59 -20.11 -6.91 -10.79
C GLY A 59 -21.39 -6.99 -11.64
N THR A 60 -21.55 -6.06 -12.58
CA THR A 60 -22.65 -6.01 -13.56
C THR A 60 -22.12 -5.75 -14.97
N ASN A 61 -23.00 -5.50 -15.94
CA ASN A 61 -22.62 -5.22 -17.33
C ASN A 61 -22.99 -3.79 -17.74
N GLN A 62 -22.34 -3.30 -18.80
CA GLN A 62 -22.48 -1.93 -19.29
C GLN A 62 -23.91 -1.60 -19.72
N GLN A 63 -24.65 -2.55 -20.30
CA GLN A 63 -26.06 -2.38 -20.68
C GLN A 63 -26.97 -2.17 -19.45
N THR A 64 -26.71 -2.88 -18.36
CA THR A 64 -27.48 -2.74 -17.10
C THR A 64 -27.25 -1.37 -16.49
N LEU A 65 -26.00 -0.89 -16.47
CA LEU A 65 -25.68 0.43 -15.99
C LEU A 65 -26.28 1.53 -16.88
N HIS A 66 -26.23 1.37 -18.20
CA HIS A 66 -26.82 2.32 -19.15
C HIS A 66 -28.32 2.54 -18.88
N ARG A 67 -29.10 1.46 -18.75
CA ARG A 67 -30.54 1.54 -18.43
C ARG A 67 -30.84 2.19 -17.08
N ILE A 68 -29.93 2.04 -16.12
CA ILE A 68 -30.04 2.69 -14.81
C ILE A 68 -29.76 4.19 -14.95
N GLU A 69 -28.70 4.57 -15.67
CA GLU A 69 -28.33 5.97 -15.89
C GLU A 69 -29.35 6.74 -16.75
N THR A 70 -29.98 6.09 -17.74
CA THR A 70 -31.04 6.69 -18.57
C THR A 70 -32.39 6.75 -17.86
N GLY A 71 -32.53 6.10 -16.70
CA GLY A 71 -33.78 6.05 -15.94
C GLY A 71 -34.81 5.06 -16.48
N GLU A 72 -34.46 4.25 -17.49
CA GLU A 72 -35.26 3.13 -17.99
C GLU A 72 -35.48 2.07 -16.90
N THR A 73 -34.53 1.91 -15.98
CA THR A 73 -34.64 1.02 -14.82
C THR A 73 -34.50 1.80 -13.52
N LYS A 74 -35.63 2.05 -12.84
CA LYS A 74 -35.69 2.77 -11.56
C LYS A 74 -35.33 1.90 -10.35
N HIS A 75 -35.55 0.58 -10.46
CA HIS A 75 -35.28 -0.38 -9.39
C HIS A 75 -34.52 -1.59 -9.96
N SER A 76 -33.29 -1.78 -9.52
CA SER A 76 -32.45 -2.92 -9.89
C SER A 76 -31.61 -3.38 -8.71
N ARG A 77 -31.42 -4.70 -8.61
CA ARG A 77 -30.52 -5.33 -7.63
C ARG A 77 -29.04 -4.92 -7.82
N ALA A 78 -28.72 -4.32 -8.97
CA ALA A 78 -27.38 -3.79 -9.23
C ALA A 78 -27.16 -2.40 -8.59
N ILE A 79 -28.22 -1.63 -8.29
CA ILE A 79 -28.09 -0.25 -7.80
C ILE A 79 -27.27 -0.18 -6.50
N PRO A 80 -27.52 -0.97 -5.44
CA PRO A 80 -26.71 -0.90 -4.23
C PRO A 80 -25.22 -1.19 -4.47
N ARG A 81 -24.92 -2.11 -5.40
CA ARG A 81 -23.54 -2.47 -5.77
C ARG A 81 -22.86 -1.37 -6.59
N ILE A 82 -23.60 -0.70 -7.46
CA ILE A 82 -23.14 0.45 -8.24
C ILE A 82 -22.84 1.63 -7.32
N LEU A 83 -23.71 1.92 -6.35
CA LEU A 83 -23.50 2.98 -5.36
C LEU A 83 -22.26 2.68 -4.51
N LYS A 84 -22.10 1.44 -4.04
CA LYS A 84 -20.91 1.01 -3.31
C LYS A 84 -19.63 1.14 -4.16
N ALA A 85 -19.68 0.73 -5.42
CA ALA A 85 -18.55 0.88 -6.34
C ALA A 85 -18.19 2.34 -6.63
N LEU A 86 -19.15 3.26 -6.63
CA LEU A 86 -18.92 4.70 -6.74
C LEU A 86 -18.26 5.27 -5.47
N GLU A 87 -18.67 4.83 -4.28
CA GLU A 87 -18.05 5.23 -3.01
C GLU A 87 -16.61 4.73 -2.92
N ASP A 88 -16.38 3.47 -3.27
CA ASP A 88 -15.04 2.86 -3.26
C ASP A 88 -14.14 3.47 -4.35
N ALA A 89 -14.71 3.94 -5.47
CA ALA A 89 -13.97 4.67 -6.50
C ALA A 89 -13.69 6.14 -6.14
N GLY A 90 -14.48 6.75 -5.26
CA GLY A 90 -14.22 8.07 -4.69
C GLY A 90 -13.20 8.05 -3.55
N SER A 91 -12.92 6.88 -2.98
CA SER A 91 -11.69 6.66 -2.22
C SER A 91 -10.52 6.60 -3.19
N PRO A 92 -9.38 7.26 -2.91
CA PRO A 92 -8.28 7.40 -3.85
C PRO A 92 -7.69 6.02 -4.16
N THR A 93 -8.18 5.42 -5.24
CA THR A 93 -7.57 4.28 -5.90
C THR A 93 -7.19 4.74 -7.30
N PRO A 94 -5.89 4.81 -7.63
CA PRO A 94 -5.47 5.33 -8.93
C PRO A 94 -6.06 4.47 -10.07
N PRO A 95 -6.57 5.10 -11.16
CA PRO A 95 -7.19 4.39 -12.26
C PRO A 95 -6.15 3.53 -13.01
N ALA A 96 -6.54 2.28 -13.32
CA ALA A 96 -5.69 1.23 -13.90
C ALA A 96 -5.09 1.53 -15.29
N VAL A 97 -5.30 2.70 -15.87
CA VAL A 97 -4.84 3.06 -17.23
C VAL A 97 -3.69 4.08 -17.24
N GLN A 98 -3.34 4.66 -16.08
CA GLN A 98 -2.15 5.54 -15.94
C GLN A 98 -0.94 4.84 -15.29
N VAL A 99 -1.04 3.53 -15.06
CA VAL A 99 -0.08 2.71 -14.32
C VAL A 99 1.26 2.55 -15.06
N ALA A 100 1.29 2.78 -16.39
CA ALA A 100 2.50 2.62 -17.19
C ALA A 100 3.42 3.86 -17.28
N ASN A 101 2.89 5.07 -17.01
CA ASN A 101 3.65 6.32 -17.18
C ASN A 101 3.99 7.01 -15.84
N ASP A 102 3.51 6.47 -14.72
CA ASP A 102 3.93 6.93 -13.40
C ASP A 102 5.32 6.32 -13.08
N PRO A 103 6.37 7.15 -12.90
CA PRO A 103 7.71 6.66 -12.63
C PRO A 103 7.79 5.78 -11.38
N GLU A 104 6.96 6.04 -10.37
CA GLU A 104 6.96 5.31 -9.11
C GLU A 104 6.31 3.93 -9.27
N ILE A 105 5.21 3.85 -10.02
CA ILE A 105 4.58 2.57 -10.35
C ILE A 105 5.48 1.74 -11.27
N PHE A 106 6.07 2.36 -12.28
CA PHE A 106 7.03 1.71 -13.17
C PHE A 106 8.24 1.19 -12.38
N ALA A 107 8.78 1.99 -11.47
CA ALA A 107 9.88 1.59 -10.59
C ALA A 107 9.52 0.40 -9.68
N ARG A 108 8.31 0.39 -9.11
CA ARG A 108 7.84 -0.75 -8.30
C ARG A 108 7.64 -2.01 -9.15
N ALA A 109 7.13 -1.88 -10.37
CA ALA A 109 6.86 -3.00 -11.26
C ALA A 109 8.14 -3.61 -11.86
N THR A 110 9.10 -2.77 -12.22
CA THR A 110 10.34 -3.17 -12.94
C THR A 110 11.56 -3.26 -12.05
N GLY A 111 11.55 -2.63 -10.88
CA GLY A 111 12.72 -2.46 -10.03
C GLY A 111 13.69 -1.38 -10.54
N ILE A 112 13.35 -0.60 -11.56
CA ILE A 112 14.24 0.42 -12.16
C ILE A 112 13.90 1.80 -11.59
N GLY A 113 14.87 2.46 -10.96
CA GLY A 113 14.66 3.78 -10.35
C GLY A 113 13.73 3.77 -9.13
N GLY A 114 13.27 4.96 -8.74
CA GLY A 114 12.39 5.18 -7.60
C GLY A 114 13.00 4.84 -6.24
N ASP A 115 12.16 4.90 -5.22
CA ASP A 115 12.51 4.51 -3.86
C ASP A 115 12.11 3.05 -3.58
N VAL A 116 12.72 2.49 -2.55
CA VAL A 116 12.43 1.17 -2.01
C VAL A 116 11.88 1.32 -0.58
N PRO A 117 10.92 0.47 -0.18
CA PRO A 117 10.36 0.52 1.17
C PRO A 117 11.43 0.12 2.20
N VAL A 118 11.38 0.78 3.35
CA VAL A 118 12.16 0.43 4.54
C VAL A 118 11.19 -0.14 5.57
N TYR A 119 11.41 -1.37 6.00
CA TYR A 119 10.65 -2.00 7.07
C TYR A 119 11.41 -1.94 8.38
N ALA A 120 10.72 -1.78 9.51
CA ALA A 120 11.31 -1.99 10.82
C ALA A 120 11.35 -3.49 11.12
N ALA A 121 12.49 -3.99 11.59
CA ALA A 121 12.57 -5.28 12.27
C ALA A 121 12.73 -5.02 13.78
N ALA A 122 11.65 -5.09 14.53
CA ALA A 122 11.61 -4.88 15.98
C ALA A 122 11.86 -6.21 16.73
N GLU A 123 12.58 -6.20 17.85
CA GLU A 123 12.80 -7.41 18.65
C GLU A 123 11.49 -7.87 19.34
N GLY A 124 10.98 -9.05 18.95
CA GLY A 124 9.71 -9.60 19.42
C GLY A 124 9.84 -10.61 20.57
N GLY A 125 11.07 -10.86 21.04
CA GLY A 125 11.40 -11.85 22.06
C GLY A 125 12.87 -12.26 21.97
N PRO A 126 13.37 -13.15 22.85
CA PRO A 126 14.79 -13.55 22.84
C PRO A 126 15.18 -14.25 21.53
N GLY A 127 15.71 -13.46 20.57
CA GLY A 127 16.23 -13.92 19.28
C GLY A 127 15.27 -13.82 18.08
N GLU A 128 14.02 -13.41 18.29
CA GLU A 128 13.01 -13.24 17.26
C GLU A 128 12.84 -11.75 16.95
N MET A 129 12.80 -11.37 15.66
CA MET A 129 12.34 -10.03 15.28
C MET A 129 10.95 -10.16 14.65
N VAL A 130 10.21 -9.07 14.66
CA VAL A 130 8.94 -8.89 13.96
C VAL A 130 9.20 -7.82 12.93
N VAL A 131 9.02 -8.16 11.65
CA VAL A 131 9.08 -7.17 10.58
C VAL A 131 7.67 -6.64 10.37
N GLU A 132 7.45 -5.35 10.62
CA GLU A 132 6.14 -4.75 10.40
C GLU A 132 5.74 -4.86 8.92
N LYS A 133 4.47 -5.19 8.63
CA LYS A 133 3.94 -5.27 7.25
C LYS A 133 3.98 -3.92 6.52
N SER A 134 3.96 -2.82 7.27
CA SER A 134 3.92 -1.47 6.73
C SER A 134 5.34 -0.88 6.69
N PRO A 135 5.76 -0.30 5.56
CA PRO A 135 7.01 0.45 5.51
C PRO A 135 6.97 1.61 6.51
N ILE A 136 8.05 1.80 7.25
CA ILE A 136 8.24 2.93 8.16
C ILE A 136 8.84 4.16 7.44
N ASP A 137 9.48 3.93 6.30
CA ASP A 137 10.16 4.95 5.50
C ASP A 137 10.34 4.45 4.05
N TYR A 138 10.78 5.34 3.16
CA TYR A 138 11.21 5.04 1.80
C TYR A 138 12.61 5.61 1.59
N ALA A 139 13.47 4.85 0.91
CA ALA A 139 14.84 5.26 0.64
C ALA A 139 15.18 5.14 -0.85
N PRO A 140 16.11 5.96 -1.37
CA PRO A 140 16.60 5.81 -2.74
C PRO A 140 17.07 4.39 -3.00
N ARG A 141 16.64 3.81 -4.13
CA ARG A 141 16.98 2.44 -4.51
C ARG A 141 18.51 2.25 -4.58
N PRO A 142 19.09 1.41 -3.70
CA PRO A 142 20.51 1.08 -3.76
C PRO A 142 20.89 0.43 -5.09
N GLU A 143 22.16 0.58 -5.49
CA GLU A 143 22.71 -0.05 -6.70
C GLU A 143 22.45 -1.56 -6.77
N PRO A 144 22.64 -2.36 -5.69
CA PRO A 144 22.35 -3.80 -5.72
C PRO A 144 20.87 -4.17 -5.95
N LEU A 145 19.96 -3.20 -5.89
CA LEU A 145 18.52 -3.41 -6.10
C LEU A 145 18.02 -2.82 -7.43
N GLN A 146 18.88 -2.29 -8.29
CA GLN A 146 18.48 -1.80 -9.62
C GLN A 146 18.01 -2.96 -10.51
N GLY A 147 16.81 -2.84 -11.08
CA GLY A 147 16.13 -3.89 -11.82
C GLY A 147 15.55 -5.02 -10.96
N VAL A 148 15.67 -4.93 -9.63
CA VAL A 148 15.19 -5.96 -8.70
C VAL A 148 13.76 -5.66 -8.28
N LYS A 149 12.82 -6.46 -8.78
CA LYS A 149 11.43 -6.40 -8.35
C LYS A 149 11.31 -6.80 -6.88
N ASP A 150 10.51 -6.04 -6.14
CA ASP A 150 10.22 -6.23 -4.71
C ASP A 150 11.46 -6.09 -3.80
N GLY A 151 12.56 -5.49 -4.26
CA GLY A 151 13.72 -5.18 -3.40
C GLY A 151 13.38 -4.15 -2.31
N TYR A 152 13.95 -4.32 -1.11
CA TYR A 152 13.61 -3.50 0.07
C TYR A 152 14.75 -3.37 1.05
N LEU A 153 14.59 -2.49 2.03
CA LEU A 153 15.51 -2.33 3.15
C LEU A 153 14.85 -2.77 4.46
N VAL A 154 15.67 -3.24 5.39
CA VAL A 154 15.24 -3.51 6.77
C VAL A 154 16.07 -2.69 7.72
N TYR A 155 15.42 -1.84 8.51
CA TYR A 155 16.01 -1.17 9.66
C TYR A 155 16.22 -2.17 10.80
N ILE A 156 17.47 -2.34 11.20
CA ILE A 156 17.87 -3.30 12.23
C ILE A 156 17.67 -2.64 13.60
N SER A 157 16.79 -3.18 14.44
CA SER A 157 16.69 -2.76 15.84
C SER A 157 17.35 -3.73 16.81
N GLY A 158 17.38 -5.03 16.48
CA GLY A 158 17.91 -6.08 17.34
C GLY A 158 19.43 -6.19 17.34
N GLU A 159 20.00 -6.77 18.40
CA GLU A 159 21.45 -6.92 18.56
C GLU A 159 21.99 -8.28 18.13
N SER A 160 21.14 -9.23 17.75
CA SER A 160 21.55 -10.64 17.54
C SER A 160 22.66 -10.86 16.51
N MET A 161 22.78 -9.94 15.56
CA MET A 161 23.80 -9.96 14.49
C MET A 161 24.89 -8.92 14.69
N SER A 162 25.02 -8.30 15.87
CA SER A 162 26.14 -7.42 16.20
C SER A 162 27.43 -8.25 16.37
N PRO A 163 28.58 -7.84 15.79
CA PRO A 163 28.88 -6.52 15.23
C PRO A 163 28.62 -6.37 13.71
N GLU A 164 28.23 -7.44 13.02
CA GLU A 164 28.04 -7.44 11.57
C GLU A 164 26.87 -6.53 11.15
N TYR A 165 25.71 -6.70 11.77
CA TYR A 165 24.54 -5.84 11.63
C TYR A 165 24.18 -5.27 12.99
N ARG A 166 24.40 -3.97 13.15
CA ARG A 166 24.19 -3.25 14.41
C ARG A 166 22.83 -2.56 14.41
N PRO A 167 22.23 -2.36 15.59
CA PRO A 167 21.06 -1.49 15.72
C PRO A 167 21.29 -0.13 15.06
N GLY A 168 20.30 0.35 14.33
CA GLY A 168 20.36 1.61 13.56
C GLY A 168 20.91 1.48 12.14
N GLN A 169 21.46 0.33 11.76
CA GLN A 169 21.85 0.06 10.37
C GLN A 169 20.64 -0.37 9.53
N ARG A 170 20.77 -0.24 8.21
CA ARG A 170 19.76 -0.73 7.26
C ARG A 170 20.35 -1.84 6.39
N ALA A 171 19.79 -3.04 6.44
CA ALA A 171 20.14 -4.14 5.55
C ALA A 171 19.46 -3.97 4.19
N ILE A 172 20.19 -4.22 3.10
CA ILE A 172 19.69 -4.18 1.73
C ILE A 172 19.30 -5.61 1.34
N VAL A 173 18.04 -5.85 0.99
CA VAL A 173 17.50 -7.21 0.85
C VAL A 173 17.04 -7.47 -0.57
N HIS A 174 17.52 -8.57 -1.13
CA HIS A 174 17.16 -9.04 -2.46
C HIS A 174 16.32 -10.32 -2.35
N PRO A 175 14.99 -10.25 -2.53
CA PRO A 175 14.10 -11.39 -2.26
C PRO A 175 14.14 -12.50 -3.31
N LYS A 176 14.63 -12.23 -4.53
CA LYS A 176 14.63 -13.21 -5.64
C LYS A 176 15.93 -14.02 -5.75
N LEU A 177 16.92 -13.78 -4.89
CA LEU A 177 18.17 -14.54 -4.92
C LEU A 177 18.00 -15.84 -4.12
N PRO A 178 18.58 -16.95 -4.58
CA PRO A 178 18.49 -18.21 -3.86
C PRO A 178 19.21 -18.12 -2.52
N PRO A 179 18.70 -18.77 -1.46
CA PRO A 179 19.40 -18.86 -0.18
C PRO A 179 20.77 -19.51 -0.38
N THR A 180 21.83 -18.83 0.06
CA THR A 180 23.22 -19.26 -0.13
C THR A 180 23.88 -19.44 1.23
N PRO A 181 24.51 -20.58 1.54
CA PRO A 181 25.32 -20.71 2.77
C PRO A 181 26.41 -19.63 2.85
N ASP A 182 26.86 -19.36 4.08
CA ASP A 182 27.85 -18.36 4.45
C ASP A 182 27.44 -16.91 4.16
N GLU A 183 26.14 -16.65 4.01
CA GLU A 183 25.57 -15.33 3.75
C GLU A 183 24.45 -14.98 4.75
N THR A 184 24.24 -13.69 5.00
CA THR A 184 23.17 -13.23 5.90
C THR A 184 21.81 -13.22 5.19
N HIS A 185 20.79 -13.70 5.89
CA HIS A 185 19.43 -13.76 5.38
C HIS A 185 18.43 -13.23 6.40
N ILE A 186 17.30 -12.76 5.90
CA ILE A 186 16.09 -12.52 6.69
C ILE A 186 15.12 -13.66 6.44
N PHE A 187 14.77 -14.36 7.50
CA PHE A 187 13.84 -15.47 7.51
C PHE A 187 12.46 -14.97 7.92
N TYR A 188 11.42 -15.38 7.22
CA TYR A 188 10.04 -14.97 7.50
C TYR A 188 9.17 -16.19 7.80
N THR A 189 8.22 -16.01 8.71
CA THR A 189 7.10 -16.93 8.88
C THR A 189 6.09 -16.76 7.73
N ASN A 190 5.28 -17.77 7.45
CA ASN A 190 4.21 -17.70 6.44
C ASN A 190 2.82 -17.45 7.03
N ASN A 191 2.73 -17.30 8.34
CA ASN A 191 1.44 -17.18 9.02
C ASN A 191 0.93 -15.74 8.86
N PRO A 192 -0.23 -15.50 8.21
CA PRO A 192 -0.76 -14.15 8.01
C PRO A 192 -1.06 -13.39 9.30
N ALA A 193 -1.19 -14.10 10.43
CA ALA A 193 -1.40 -13.55 11.77
C ALA A 193 -0.10 -13.29 12.55
N ASP A 194 1.06 -13.64 11.98
CA ASP A 194 2.35 -13.59 12.64
C ASP A 194 3.41 -13.03 11.68
N ASP A 195 3.83 -11.79 11.93
CA ASP A 195 4.76 -11.04 11.07
C ASP A 195 6.22 -11.17 11.51
N ARG A 196 6.53 -12.27 12.19
CA ARG A 196 7.88 -12.55 12.65
C ARG A 196 8.84 -12.69 11.47
N ALA A 197 9.96 -11.98 11.56
CA ALA A 197 11.11 -12.20 10.72
C ALA A 197 12.40 -12.17 11.54
N THR A 198 13.38 -13.00 11.25
CA THR A 198 14.67 -12.97 11.97
C THR A 198 15.83 -12.85 11.01
N ILE A 199 16.85 -12.08 11.37
CA ILE A 199 18.09 -11.92 10.60
C ILE A 199 19.13 -12.84 11.21
N LYS A 200 19.69 -13.73 10.41
CA LYS A 200 20.71 -14.70 10.85
C LYS A 200 21.71 -14.98 9.73
N HIS A 201 22.89 -15.47 10.11
CA HIS A 201 23.87 -15.99 9.18
C HIS A 201 23.48 -17.43 8.80
N LEU A 202 23.35 -17.73 7.51
CA LEU A 202 22.95 -19.04 7.02
C LEU A 202 24.17 -19.94 6.90
N VAL A 203 24.24 -21.03 7.66
CA VAL A 203 25.38 -21.97 7.66
C VAL A 203 25.14 -23.13 6.69
N ARG A 204 23.90 -23.64 6.64
CA ARG A 204 23.55 -24.79 5.79
C ARG A 204 22.07 -24.82 5.49
N VAL A 205 21.73 -25.26 4.28
CA VAL A 205 20.34 -25.47 3.84
C VAL A 205 20.03 -26.97 3.80
N THR A 206 18.89 -27.38 4.34
CA THR A 206 18.30 -28.71 4.14
C THR A 206 16.86 -28.59 3.64
N PRO A 207 16.24 -29.68 3.16
CA PRO A 207 14.83 -29.65 2.76
C PRO A 207 13.88 -29.30 3.92
N GLU A 208 14.25 -29.63 5.16
CA GLU A 208 13.42 -29.46 6.36
C GLU A 208 13.77 -28.21 7.17
N ALA A 209 15.00 -27.70 7.07
CA ALA A 209 15.49 -26.68 7.99
C ALA A 209 16.56 -25.73 7.42
N TRP A 210 16.68 -24.58 8.07
CA TRP A 210 17.81 -23.67 7.94
C TRP A 210 18.72 -23.83 9.16
N HIS A 211 19.97 -24.19 8.94
CA HIS A 211 20.98 -24.13 9.99
C HIS A 211 21.59 -22.75 10.00
N VAL A 212 21.47 -22.05 11.11
CA VAL A 212 21.81 -20.64 11.22
C VAL A 212 22.71 -20.38 12.41
N GLU A 213 23.42 -19.26 12.33
CA GLU A 213 24.24 -18.72 13.39
C GLU A 213 23.86 -17.26 13.67
N GLN A 214 23.97 -16.88 14.93
CA GLN A 214 23.92 -15.49 15.37
C GLN A 214 25.22 -15.13 16.08
N TRP A 215 25.51 -13.83 16.14
CA TRP A 215 26.77 -13.31 16.68
C TRP A 215 26.67 -12.85 18.12
N ASN A 216 25.48 -12.46 18.60
CA ASN A 216 25.31 -11.92 19.94
C ASN A 216 24.04 -12.42 20.65
N PRO A 217 24.16 -13.27 21.70
CA PRO A 217 25.35 -14.05 22.00
C PRO A 217 25.68 -15.02 20.85
N PRO A 218 26.96 -15.42 20.66
CA PRO A 218 27.32 -16.39 19.64
C PRO A 218 26.58 -17.71 19.86
N LYS A 219 25.78 -18.14 18.87
CA LYS A 219 24.99 -19.36 18.98
C LYS A 219 24.63 -19.92 17.61
N LYS A 220 24.81 -21.23 17.46
CA LYS A 220 24.30 -22.01 16.31
C LYS A 220 23.01 -22.70 16.71
N PHE A 221 22.02 -22.67 15.82
CA PHE A 221 20.73 -23.32 16.02
C PHE A 221 20.03 -23.54 14.67
N THR A 222 18.82 -24.08 14.72
CA THR A 222 18.08 -24.49 13.54
C THR A 222 16.72 -23.79 13.51
N LEU A 223 16.30 -23.33 12.34
CA LEU A 223 14.96 -22.83 12.06
C LEU A 223 14.23 -23.86 11.19
N ASP A 224 13.05 -24.31 11.60
CA ASP A 224 12.24 -25.27 10.85
C ASP A 224 11.59 -24.59 9.64
N ARG A 225 11.66 -25.19 8.44
CA ARG A 225 11.08 -24.61 7.21
C ARG A 225 9.55 -24.63 7.20
N SER A 226 8.91 -25.45 8.02
CA SER A 226 7.45 -25.40 8.19
C SER A 226 7.00 -24.11 8.88
N GLU A 227 7.81 -23.59 9.83
CA GLU A 227 7.55 -22.32 10.50
C GLU A 227 8.15 -21.13 9.73
N TRP A 228 9.37 -21.30 9.20
CA TRP A 228 10.16 -20.27 8.52
C TRP A 228 10.38 -20.60 7.04
N PRO A 229 9.35 -20.64 6.17
CA PRO A 229 9.52 -21.17 4.81
C PRO A 229 10.30 -20.25 3.87
N VAL A 230 10.44 -18.96 4.20
CA VAL A 230 11.02 -17.93 3.32
C VAL A 230 12.34 -17.43 3.89
N ALA A 231 13.35 -17.32 3.03
CA ALA A 231 14.64 -16.72 3.34
C ALA A 231 15.04 -15.75 2.22
N HIS A 232 15.12 -14.46 2.54
CA HIS A 232 15.57 -13.42 1.62
C HIS A 232 17.01 -13.04 1.89
N ARG A 233 17.83 -12.94 0.83
CA ARG A 233 19.27 -12.69 0.97
C ARG A 233 19.56 -11.21 1.22
N VAL A 234 20.41 -10.93 2.20
CA VAL A 234 20.96 -9.60 2.42
C VAL A 234 22.18 -9.43 1.51
N VAL A 235 22.22 -8.36 0.73
CA VAL A 235 23.26 -8.10 -0.28
C VAL A 235 24.12 -6.87 0.03
N GLY A 236 23.88 -6.23 1.17
CA GLY A 236 24.64 -5.08 1.64
C GLY A 236 23.98 -4.40 2.82
N LYS A 237 24.57 -3.29 3.26
CA LYS A 237 24.03 -2.48 4.36
C LYS A 237 24.41 -1.01 4.23
N TYR A 238 23.58 -0.15 4.79
CA TYR A 238 23.91 1.23 5.08
C TYR A 238 24.30 1.39 6.54
N ALA A 239 25.34 2.19 6.77
CA ALA A 239 25.70 2.64 8.11
C ALA A 239 24.62 3.54 8.71
N ARG A 240 24.66 3.71 10.04
CA ARG A 240 23.85 4.71 10.73
C ARG A 240 24.14 6.10 10.14
N ARG A 241 23.09 6.88 9.91
CA ARG A 241 23.23 8.31 9.63
C ARG A 241 23.68 9.05 10.89
#